data_AF-A0A1M4SVZ3-F1
#
_entry.id   AF-A0A1M4SVZ3-F1
#
_cell.length_a   1.000
_cell.length_b   1.000
_cell.length_c   1.000
_cell.angle_alpha   90.00
_cell.angle_beta   90.00
_cell.angle_gamma   90.00
#
_symmetry.space_group_name_H-M   'P 1'
#
loop_
_entity.id
_entity.type
_entity.pdbx_description
1 polymer ?
#
loop_
_entity_poly.entity_id
_entity_poly.type
_entity_poly.pdbx_seq_one_letter_code
_entity_poly.pdbx_strand_id
1 'polypeptide(L)'
;MLFCLFLAFSFQIKHPHSHFEFKGKVLPSVAESLDLVKTAHEQLIYFDLVSWDIAIDRLGEPNLIEIGVNIQDINYHQRTNGPLFGALTKEVLSKVYGHL
;
A
#
# COMPACT_ATOMS: atom_id res chain seq x y z
N MET A 1 -5.93 2.29 -10.35
CA MET A 1 -4.61 1.63 -10.39
C MET A 1 -4.25 1.26 -8.98
N LEU A 2 -4.22 -0.02 -8.64
CA LEU A 2 -4.17 -0.45 -7.25
C LEU A 2 -2.74 -0.41 -6.69
N PHE A 3 -2.46 0.56 -5.83
CA PHE A 3 -1.23 0.57 -5.03
C PHE A 3 -1.50 -0.05 -3.67
N CYS A 4 -1.34 -1.38 -3.58
CA CYS A 4 -1.17 -2.05 -2.30
C CYS A 4 0.32 -1.99 -1.95
N LEU A 5 0.75 -0.88 -1.34
CA LEU A 5 2.14 -0.70 -0.95
C LEU A 5 2.34 -1.26 0.45
N PHE A 6 2.97 -2.44 0.52
CA PHE A 6 3.52 -2.93 1.77
C PHE A 6 4.46 -1.88 2.34
N LEU A 7 4.31 -1.57 3.63
CA LEU A 7 5.24 -0.76 4.41
C LEU A 7 6.63 -1.41 4.38
N ALA A 8 7.39 -1.13 3.34
CA ALA A 8 8.83 -1.30 3.32
C ALA A 8 9.42 -0.14 4.13
N PHE A 9 9.35 -0.24 5.46
CA PHE A 9 10.20 0.57 6.34
C PHE A 9 11.63 0.10 6.13
N SER A 10 12.32 0.68 5.17
CA SER A 10 13.75 0.47 4.99
C SER A 10 14.47 0.88 6.28
N PHE A 11 15.24 -0.07 6.84
CA PHE A 11 16.20 0.04 7.95
C PHE A 11 15.78 -0.27 9.39
N GLN A 12 14.85 -1.18 9.64
CA GLN A 12 14.83 -1.88 10.93
C GLN A 12 15.19 -3.35 10.73
N ILE A 13 16.24 -3.82 11.41
CA ILE A 13 16.62 -5.25 11.42
C ILE A 13 15.74 -6.01 12.44
N LYS A 14 15.28 -5.30 13.47
CA LYS A 14 14.46 -5.83 14.56
C LYS A 14 13.39 -4.84 14.99
N HIS A 15 12.27 -5.34 15.50
CA HIS A 15 11.23 -4.52 16.10
C HIS A 15 11.74 -3.87 17.40
N PRO A 16 11.51 -2.56 17.63
CA PRO A 16 12.11 -1.83 18.74
C PRO A 16 11.69 -2.33 20.13
N HIS A 17 10.45 -2.82 20.28
CA HIS A 17 9.92 -3.25 21.59
C HIS A 17 9.93 -4.75 21.81
N SER A 18 9.62 -5.54 20.78
CA SER A 18 9.55 -7.01 20.90
C SER A 18 10.88 -7.68 20.55
N HIS A 19 11.83 -6.93 20.00
CA HIS A 19 13.11 -7.43 19.48
C HIS A 19 12.98 -8.51 18.40
N PHE A 20 11.79 -8.66 17.81
CA PHE A 20 11.53 -9.60 16.72
C PHE A 20 12.39 -9.26 15.49
N GLU A 21 13.17 -10.22 15.00
CA GLU A 21 14.00 -10.04 13.81
C GLU A 21 13.20 -10.17 12.51
N PHE A 22 13.34 -9.19 11.62
CA PHE A 22 12.66 -9.21 10.31
C PHE A 22 13.44 -9.98 9.24
N LYS A 23 14.76 -10.11 9.42
CA LYS A 23 15.63 -10.76 8.41
C LYS A 23 15.20 -12.20 8.17
N GLY A 24 14.95 -12.55 6.91
CA GLY A 24 14.54 -13.90 6.50
C GLY A 24 13.10 -14.27 6.87
N LYS A 25 12.29 -13.31 7.34
CA LYS A 25 10.85 -13.48 7.54
C LYS A 25 10.10 -12.97 6.32
N VAL A 26 9.00 -13.65 6.01
CA VAL A 26 8.08 -13.26 4.94
C VAL A 26 6.75 -12.97 5.60
N LEU A 27 6.10 -11.87 5.18
CA LEU A 27 4.75 -11.57 5.62
C LEU A 27 3.81 -12.61 4.97
N PRO A 28 2.99 -13.34 5.73
CA PRO A 28 2.03 -14.26 5.15
C PRO A 28 0.96 -13.51 4.36
N SER A 29 0.21 -14.24 3.54
CA SER A 29 -1.07 -13.79 2.96
C SER A 29 -1.03 -12.49 2.14
N VAL A 30 0.14 -12.15 1.58
CA VAL A 30 0.38 -10.94 0.80
C VAL A 30 -0.42 -10.95 -0.51
N ALA A 31 -0.49 -12.10 -1.19
CA ALA A 31 -1.21 -12.23 -2.46
C ALA A 31 -2.72 -12.14 -2.24
N GLU A 32 -3.20 -12.82 -1.20
CA GLU A 32 -4.58 -12.85 -0.75
C GLU A 32 -5.04 -11.46 -0.32
N SER A 33 -4.18 -10.71 0.40
CA SER A 33 -4.44 -9.31 0.76
C SER A 33 -4.55 -8.43 -0.49
N LEU A 34 -3.69 -8.65 -1.49
CA LEU A 34 -3.74 -7.90 -2.74
C LEU A 34 -5.04 -8.17 -3.51
N ASP A 35 -5.48 -9.42 -3.57
CA ASP A 35 -6.70 -9.80 -4.28
C ASP A 35 -7.98 -9.34 -3.56
N LEU A 36 -8.00 -9.36 -2.23
CA LEU A 36 -9.03 -8.70 -1.42
C LEU A 36 -9.14 -7.23 -1.78
N VAL A 37 -8.01 -6.51 -1.79
CA VAL A 37 -7.99 -5.07 -2.08
C VAL A 37 -8.41 -4.76 -3.52
N LYS A 38 -8.02 -5.58 -4.52
CA LYS A 38 -8.48 -5.42 -5.91
C LYS A 38 -10.00 -5.54 -5.99
N THR A 39 -10.55 -6.60 -5.41
CA THR A 39 -11.99 -6.87 -5.42
C THR A 39 -12.76 -5.74 -4.73
N ALA A 40 -12.25 -5.24 -3.60
CA ALA A 40 -12.86 -4.13 -2.89
C ALA A 40 -12.78 -2.81 -3.69
N HIS A 41 -11.65 -2.55 -4.37
CA HIS A 41 -11.46 -1.34 -5.15
C HIS A 41 -12.33 -1.29 -6.41
N GLU A 42 -12.67 -2.44 -7.01
CA GLU A 42 -13.64 -2.52 -8.11
C GLU A 42 -15.03 -2.01 -7.72
N GLN A 43 -15.38 -2.04 -6.43
CA GLN A 43 -16.64 -1.49 -5.93
C GLN A 43 -16.60 0.03 -5.73
N LEU A 44 -15.41 0.65 -5.75
CA LEU A 44 -15.19 2.07 -5.52
C LEU A 44 -14.98 2.85 -6.83
N ILE A 45 -15.96 2.77 -7.73
CA ILE A 45 -15.88 3.29 -9.12
C ILE A 45 -15.55 4.78 -9.27
N TYR A 46 -15.70 5.57 -8.21
CA TYR A 46 -15.44 7.01 -8.22
C TYR A 46 -14.01 7.39 -7.81
N PHE A 47 -13.22 6.44 -7.28
CA PHE A 47 -11.91 6.71 -6.71
C PHE A 47 -10.80 6.03 -7.52
N ASP A 48 -9.92 6.83 -8.11
CA ASP A 48 -8.76 6.34 -8.86
C ASP A 48 -7.64 5.79 -7.95
N LEU A 49 -7.57 6.29 -6.72
CA LEU A 49 -6.56 5.99 -5.71
C LEU A 49 -7.21 5.92 -4.32
N VAL A 50 -6.91 4.84 -3.59
CA VAL A 50 -7.40 4.58 -2.23
C VAL A 50 -6.26 3.94 -1.44
N SER A 51 -6.05 4.32 -0.19
CA SER A 51 -5.19 3.61 0.75
C SER A 51 -5.99 2.55 1.50
N TRP A 52 -5.39 1.39 1.71
CA TRP A 52 -6.06 0.22 2.25
C TRP A 52 -5.26 -0.33 3.42
N ASP A 53 -5.87 -0.34 4.59
CA ASP A 53 -5.25 -0.90 5.79
C ASP A 53 -5.80 -2.30 6.02
N ILE A 54 -4.93 -3.29 5.88
CA ILE A 54 -5.26 -4.71 6.00
C ILE A 54 -4.55 -5.30 7.22
N ALA A 55 -5.32 -5.99 8.06
CA ALA A 55 -4.78 -6.83 9.12
C ALA A 55 -4.79 -8.30 8.68
N ILE A 56 -3.78 -9.06 9.10
CA ILE A 56 -3.76 -10.52 8.92
C ILE A 56 -4.00 -11.14 10.29
N ASP A 57 -5.02 -11.97 10.39
CA ASP A 57 -5.40 -12.58 11.67
C ASP A 57 -4.52 -13.79 12.04
N ARG A 58 -4.88 -14.47 13.13
CA ARG A 58 -4.13 -15.63 13.65
C ARG A 58 -4.22 -16.88 12.77
N LEU A 59 -5.20 -16.95 11.87
CA LEU A 59 -5.38 -18.02 10.89
C LEU A 59 -4.69 -17.71 9.56
N GLY A 60 -4.19 -16.48 9.40
CA GLY A 60 -3.59 -16.02 8.15
C GLY A 60 -4.60 -15.38 7.21
N GLU A 61 -5.81 -15.05 7.66
CA GLU A 61 -6.84 -14.47 6.80
C GLU A 61 -6.68 -12.94 6.74
N PRO A 62 -6.63 -12.32 5.53
CA PRO A 62 -6.64 -10.88 5.36
C PRO A 62 -8.00 -10.27 5.72
N ASN A 63 -7.98 -9.21 6.52
CA ASN A 63 -9.16 -8.49 6.98
C ASN A 63 -8.99 -6.99 6.72
N LEU A 64 -9.96 -6.39 6.03
CA LEU A 64 -9.99 -4.94 5.80
C LEU A 64 -10.32 -4.20 7.10
N ILE A 65 -9.48 -3.24 7.49
CA ILE A 65 -9.64 -2.44 8.71
C ILE A 65 -10.09 -1.02 8.38
N GLU A 66 -9.45 -0.37 7.41
CA GLU A 66 -9.74 1.02 7.05
C GLU A 66 -9.58 1.26 5.54
N ILE A 67 -10.38 2.19 5.03
CA ILE A 67 -10.28 2.74 3.67
C ILE A 67 -9.99 4.25 3.72
N GLY A 68 -8.87 4.67 3.15
CA GLY A 68 -8.49 6.08 3.05
C GLY A 68 -8.75 6.64 1.66
N VAL A 69 -9.83 7.41 1.53
CA VAL A 69 -10.25 7.99 0.24
C VAL A 69 -9.84 9.46 0.06
N ASN A 70 -9.47 10.16 1.13
CA ASN A 70 -9.18 11.60 1.10
C ASN A 70 -7.67 11.90 1.13
N ILE A 71 -6.91 11.19 1.97
CA ILE A 71 -5.46 11.38 2.14
C ILE A 71 -4.82 10.01 2.26
N GLN A 72 -3.91 9.67 1.34
CA GLN A 72 -3.24 8.37 1.28
C GLN A 72 -1.84 8.38 1.93
N ASP A 73 -1.49 9.48 2.60
CA ASP A 73 -0.19 9.76 3.26
C ASP A 73 1.05 9.31 2.45
N ILE A 74 1.03 9.58 1.14
CA ILE A 74 2.06 9.14 0.20
C ILE A 74 3.44 9.79 0.42
N ASN A 75 3.48 10.86 1.22
CA ASN A 75 4.66 11.69 1.41
C ASN A 75 5.84 10.91 1.99
N TYR A 76 5.59 10.06 2.99
CA TYR A 76 6.63 9.23 3.59
C TYR A 76 7.16 8.20 2.61
N HIS A 77 6.26 7.51 1.90
CA HIS A 77 6.60 6.50 0.91
C HIS A 77 7.44 7.06 -0.23
N GLN A 78 7.10 8.23 -0.75
CA GLN A 78 7.87 8.84 -1.84
C GLN A 78 9.25 9.29 -1.41
N ARG A 79 9.37 9.76 -0.16
CA ARG A 79 10.66 10.16 0.40
C ARG A 79 11.61 8.98 0.57
N THR A 80 11.09 7.81 0.95
CA THR A 80 11.93 6.63 1.22
C THR A 80 12.17 5.76 -0.01
N ASN A 81 11.18 5.63 -0.89
CA ASN A 81 11.17 4.63 -1.96
C ASN A 81 11.30 5.26 -3.36
N GLY A 82 11.33 6.59 -3.46
CA GLY A 82 11.37 7.31 -4.73
C GLY A 82 9.98 7.59 -5.31
N PRO A 83 9.87 7.98 -6.60
CA PRO A 83 8.60 8.39 -7.21
C PRO A 83 7.52 7.31 -7.11
N LEU A 84 6.37 7.63 -6.48
CA LEU A 84 5.28 6.68 -6.23
C LEU A 84 4.80 5.96 -7.49
N PHE A 85 4.58 6.73 -8.56
CA PHE A 85 4.05 6.23 -9.82
C PHE A 85 5.14 5.77 -10.79
N GLY A 86 6.43 5.94 -10.45
CA GLY A 86 7.54 5.56 -11.32
C GLY A 86 7.38 6.09 -12.75
N ALA A 87 7.38 5.18 -13.73
CA ALA A 87 7.20 5.49 -15.15
C ALA A 87 5.84 6.14 -15.48
N LEU A 88 4.82 5.90 -14.67
CA LEU A 88 3.45 6.40 -14.87
C LEU A 88 3.27 7.83 -14.36
N THR A 89 4.28 8.42 -13.72
CA THR A 89 4.20 9.76 -13.13
C THR A 89 3.72 10.81 -14.13
N LYS A 90 4.23 10.81 -15.38
CA LYS A 90 3.80 11.77 -16.40
C LYS A 90 2.32 11.61 -16.79
N GLU A 91 1.86 10.37 -16.94
CA GLU A 91 0.48 10.07 -17.30
C GLU A 91 -0.49 10.51 -16.19
N VAL A 92 -0.18 10.18 -14.94
CA VAL A 92 -0.98 10.59 -13.78
C VAL A 92 -1.06 12.10 -13.66
N LEU A 93 0.08 12.81 -13.80
CA LEU A 93 0.09 14.28 -13.77
C LEU A 93 -0.74 14.87 -14.93
N SER A 94 -0.65 14.28 -16.13
CA SER A 94 -1.44 14.73 -17.28
C SER A 94 -2.94 14.55 -17.08
N LYS A 95 -3.35 13.47 -16.40
CA LYS A 95 -4.76 13.21 -16.07
C LYS A 95 -5.32 14.22 -15.06
N VAL A 96 -4.51 14.64 -14.08
CA VAL A 96 -4.94 15.55 -13.01
C VAL A 96 -4.91 17.02 -13.44
N TYR A 97 -3.85 17.45 -14.12
CA TYR A 97 -3.60 18.86 -14.44
C TYR A 97 -3.88 19.23 -15.90
N GLY A 98 -4.22 18.26 -16.76
CA GLY A 98 -4.28 18.44 -18.22
C GLY A 98 -2.92 18.22 -18.89
N HIS A 99 -2.85 18.37 -20.22
CA HIS A 99 -1.57 18.25 -20.94
C HIS A 99 -0.57 19.32 -20.48
N LEU A 100 0.52 18.86 -19.85
CA LEU A 100 1.74 19.61 -19.54
C LEU A 100 2.70 19.62 -20.73
#